data_AF-A0A0G0YM11-F1
#
_entry.id   AF-A0A0G0YM11-F1
#
_cell.length_a   1.000
_cell.length_b   1.000
_cell.length_c   1.000
_cell.angle_alpha   90.00
_cell.angle_beta   90.00
_cell.angle_gamma   90.00
#
_symmetry.space_group_name_H-M   'P 1'
#
loop_
_entity.id
_entity.type
_entity.pdbx_description
1 polymer ?
#
loop_
_entity_poly.entity_id
_entity_poly.type
_entity_poly.pdbx_seq_one_letter_code
_entity_poly.pdbx_strand_id
1 'polypeptide(L)'
;MASLKQLKTQFLEYVEIEKGRAIRTVENYDHYLTVFLEQTKVTDPSEITDAKVRDFRIWLNRQTTGNNRATGETIKKKTQNYYMIALRSFLKFLAKRNITSLPADQIELAKVGERQIDVISQEELKRLLDAPNKEKNPERKARDKAIMEMLFSTGLRVSELCSLTNDLDLRLDEFPIRGKGGKVRVVFLSDEAKAAVKAYLALRKDMSDALFVKIADEISKKPTDEGLTRRSIERIVKRYATIAGISKKVTPHVIRHCLHPDTLIFLPHTIMSAKELFESSSKNITAVDFKKGKTIKSKIIQKTNHRFVDLINISANGYTISTTKDHLFFTIGINGVEEVFAKNLKIGQFVAGIRKARMDSSNKSESKDKWRLIGYILGDGTISEKRRGVIIADKNLSFVNHYKNIIVSEYKHQPTIIKKNSVNSYLLNFYSKSFIAYLRKIGITEKSPFRRVPKSLFSQNKATIAHFIAGYYDAEGNEGSSVKFFSTSKMLLKDIQMLLLTLGIDSHLYTRSRRVRLPGGK
;
A
#
# COMPACT_ATOMS: atom_id res chain seq x y z
N MET A 1 -27.33 40.48 2.35
CA MET A 1 -26.08 39.68 2.32
C MET A 1 -26.20 38.54 3.32
N ALA A 2 -25.78 37.32 2.99
CA ALA A 2 -25.81 36.22 3.93
C ALA A 2 -24.87 36.51 5.11
N SER A 3 -25.30 36.25 6.35
CA SER A 3 -24.44 36.46 7.51
C SER A 3 -23.24 35.51 7.48
N LEU A 4 -22.12 35.90 8.08
CA LEU A 4 -20.92 35.06 8.12
C LEU A 4 -21.15 33.69 8.77
N LYS A 5 -22.10 33.61 9.72
CA LYS A 5 -22.57 32.34 10.31
C LYS A 5 -23.28 31.46 9.27
N GLN A 6 -24.15 32.03 8.43
CA GLN A 6 -24.79 31.29 7.34
C GLN A 6 -23.75 30.81 6.31
N LEU A 7 -22.78 31.65 5.96
CA LEU A 7 -21.70 31.26 5.04
C LEU A 7 -20.84 30.12 5.60
N LYS A 8 -20.57 30.13 6.91
CA LYS A 8 -19.90 29.02 7.61
C LYS A 8 -20.74 27.73 7.50
N THR A 9 -22.05 27.78 7.77
CA THR A 9 -22.91 26.59 7.65
C THR A 9 -22.91 26.04 6.22
N GLN A 10 -23.09 26.90 5.22
CA GLN A 10 -23.04 26.51 3.81
C GLN A 10 -21.67 25.94 3.40
N PHE A 11 -20.58 26.43 4.00
CA PHE A 11 -19.25 25.87 3.80
C PHE A 11 -19.14 24.45 4.39
N LEU A 12 -19.70 24.21 5.56
CA LEU A 12 -19.67 22.89 6.19
C LEU A 12 -20.49 21.88 5.38
N GLU A 13 -21.66 22.28 4.89
CA GLU A 13 -22.48 21.50 3.93
C GLU A 13 -21.70 21.22 2.64
N TYR A 14 -21.00 22.21 2.09
CA TYR A 14 -20.12 22.03 0.93
C TYR A 14 -18.99 21.03 1.20
N VAL A 15 -18.39 21.05 2.38
CA VAL A 15 -17.31 20.11 2.76
C VAL A 15 -17.85 18.69 2.91
N GLU A 16 -19.07 18.54 3.43
CA GLU A 16 -19.74 17.25 3.62
C GLU A 16 -20.23 16.66 2.29
N ILE A 17 -21.07 17.42 1.58
CA ILE A 17 -21.81 16.94 0.40
C ILE A 17 -20.94 17.00 -0.85
N GLU A 18 -20.45 18.18 -1.25
CA GLU A 18 -19.72 18.34 -2.51
C GLU A 18 -18.30 17.74 -2.46
N LYS A 19 -17.61 17.86 -1.32
CA LYS A 19 -16.25 17.31 -1.16
C LYS A 19 -16.21 15.89 -0.60
N GLY A 20 -17.33 15.33 -0.16
CA GLY A 20 -17.42 13.98 0.40
C GLY A 20 -16.44 13.74 1.57
N ARG A 21 -16.20 14.75 2.42
CA ARG A 21 -15.28 14.60 3.55
C ARG A 21 -15.98 13.87 4.71
N ALA A 22 -15.19 13.15 5.50
CA ALA A 22 -15.72 12.46 6.68
C ALA A 22 -16.31 13.47 7.69
N ILE A 23 -17.42 13.12 8.34
CA ILE A 23 -18.13 13.91 9.36
C ILE A 23 -17.17 14.53 10.38
N ARG A 24 -16.22 13.75 10.89
CA ARG A 24 -15.22 14.24 11.85
C ARG A 24 -14.34 15.38 11.32
N THR A 25 -14.15 15.48 10.00
CA THR A 25 -13.46 16.62 9.38
C THR A 25 -14.33 17.86 9.42
N VAL A 26 -15.64 17.70 9.17
CA VAL A 26 -16.66 18.76 9.26
C VAL A 26 -16.72 19.28 10.70
N GLU A 27 -16.85 18.40 11.69
CA GLU A 27 -16.84 18.77 13.13
C GLU A 27 -15.57 19.54 13.53
N ASN A 28 -14.39 19.08 13.08
CA ASN A 28 -13.14 19.78 13.38
C ASN A 28 -13.10 21.17 12.72
N TYR A 29 -13.54 21.28 11.47
CA TYR A 29 -13.57 22.55 10.75
C TYR A 29 -14.57 23.52 11.37
N ASP A 30 -15.74 23.03 11.75
CA ASP A 30 -16.75 23.77 12.49
C ASP A 30 -16.15 24.35 13.77
N HIS A 31 -15.54 23.51 14.61
CA HIS A 31 -14.87 23.94 15.83
C HIS A 31 -13.81 25.03 15.58
N TYR A 32 -12.91 24.81 14.63
CA TYR A 32 -11.83 25.76 14.35
C TYR A 32 -12.34 27.10 13.81
N LEU A 33 -13.36 27.08 12.95
CA LEU A 33 -13.95 28.30 12.41
C LEU A 33 -14.79 29.03 13.46
N THR A 34 -15.53 28.33 14.31
CA THR A 34 -16.27 28.94 15.43
C THR A 34 -15.34 29.75 16.32
N VAL A 35 -14.23 29.14 16.76
CA VAL A 35 -13.23 29.82 17.61
C VAL A 35 -12.62 31.04 16.90
N PHE A 36 -12.37 30.96 15.59
CA PHE A 36 -11.88 32.10 14.82
C PHE A 36 -12.89 33.26 14.80
N LEU A 37 -14.15 32.97 14.51
CA LEU A 37 -15.22 33.97 14.42
C LEU A 37 -15.51 34.62 15.76
N GLU A 38 -15.58 33.83 16.84
CA GLU A 38 -15.80 34.33 18.20
C GLU A 38 -14.66 35.22 18.67
N GLN A 39 -13.41 34.83 18.40
CA GLN A 39 -12.24 35.58 18.87
C GLN A 39 -12.00 36.87 18.07
N THR A 40 -12.20 36.84 16.75
CA THR A 40 -11.95 38.02 15.90
C THR A 40 -13.12 39.00 15.88
N LYS A 41 -14.32 38.54 16.31
CA LYS A 41 -15.59 39.27 16.30
C LYS A 41 -15.96 39.84 14.92
N VAL A 42 -15.47 39.20 13.87
CA VAL A 42 -15.74 39.59 12.49
C VAL A 42 -17.17 39.25 12.14
N THR A 43 -17.88 40.21 11.52
CA THR A 43 -19.29 40.07 11.15
C THR A 43 -19.47 39.90 9.65
N ASP A 44 -18.54 40.45 8.85
CA ASP A 44 -18.55 40.40 7.39
C ASP A 44 -17.29 39.72 6.82
N PRO A 45 -17.40 38.91 5.76
CA PRO A 45 -16.26 38.29 5.08
C PRO A 45 -15.12 39.25 4.69
N SER A 46 -15.44 40.49 4.32
CA SER A 46 -14.46 41.49 3.87
C SER A 46 -13.57 41.99 5.01
N GLU A 47 -14.03 41.90 6.26
CA GLU A 47 -13.26 42.26 7.46
C GLU A 47 -12.19 41.21 7.80
N ILE A 48 -12.23 40.03 7.17
CA ILE A 48 -11.17 39.03 7.28
C ILE A 48 -9.97 39.55 6.50
N THR A 49 -9.10 40.30 7.19
CA THR A 49 -7.85 40.87 6.66
C THR A 49 -6.63 40.12 7.22
N ASP A 50 -5.45 40.35 6.62
CA ASP A 50 -4.19 39.77 7.10
C ASP A 50 -3.91 40.15 8.56
N ALA A 51 -4.19 41.41 8.94
CA ALA A 51 -4.05 41.90 10.31
C ALA A 51 -4.87 41.06 11.31
N LYS A 52 -6.15 40.81 11.01
CA LYS A 52 -7.03 39.99 11.86
C LYS A 52 -6.55 38.53 11.97
N VAL A 53 -6.06 37.96 10.87
CA VAL A 53 -5.50 36.60 10.87
C VAL A 53 -4.21 36.54 11.68
N ARG A 54 -3.35 37.56 11.59
CA ARG A 54 -2.13 37.69 12.38
C ARG A 54 -2.45 37.83 13.87
N ASP A 55 -3.38 38.68 14.25
CA ASP A 55 -3.82 38.84 15.64
C ASP A 55 -4.38 37.53 16.21
N PHE A 56 -5.18 36.82 15.41
CA PHE A 56 -5.69 35.51 15.80
C PHE A 56 -4.57 34.47 16.01
N ARG A 57 -3.53 34.47 15.17
CA ARG A 57 -2.36 33.60 15.38
C ARG A 57 -1.61 33.95 16.66
N ILE A 58 -1.43 35.23 16.95
CA ILE A 58 -0.79 35.70 18.20
C ILE A 58 -1.62 35.23 19.40
N TRP A 59 -2.94 35.40 19.33
CA TRP A 59 -3.85 34.93 20.36
C TRP A 59 -3.77 33.40 20.56
N LEU A 60 -3.83 32.61 19.47
CA LEU A 60 -3.69 31.16 19.51
C LEU A 60 -2.37 30.72 20.16
N ASN A 61 -1.28 31.42 19.86
CA ASN A 61 0.02 31.14 20.45
C ASN A 61 0.11 31.47 21.94
N ARG A 62 -0.84 32.24 22.49
CA ARG A 62 -0.94 32.58 23.91
C ARG A 62 -1.94 31.70 24.67
N GLN A 63 -2.76 30.93 23.95
CA GLN A 63 -3.74 30.04 24.58
C GLN A 63 -3.08 28.81 25.21
N THR A 64 -3.67 28.35 26.32
CA THR A 64 -3.36 27.06 26.95
C THR A 64 -4.59 26.14 26.81
N THR A 65 -4.40 24.91 26.34
CA THR A 65 -5.51 23.97 26.08
C THR A 65 -5.32 22.65 26.80
N GLY A 66 -6.40 22.11 27.38
CA GLY A 66 -6.41 20.79 28.01
C GLY A 66 -5.41 20.68 29.17
N ASN A 67 -4.63 19.59 29.19
CA ASN A 67 -3.59 19.34 30.21
C ASN A 67 -2.52 20.44 30.29
N ASN A 68 -2.40 21.29 29.26
CA ASN A 68 -1.43 22.37 29.25
C ASN A 68 -1.85 23.57 30.12
N ARG A 69 -3.11 23.63 30.59
CA ARG A 69 -3.53 24.64 31.57
C ARG A 69 -2.80 24.49 32.90
N ALA A 70 -2.49 23.25 33.28
CA ALA A 70 -1.74 22.96 34.51
C ALA A 70 -0.23 23.24 34.37
N THR A 71 0.31 23.22 33.15
CA THR A 71 1.75 23.40 32.89
C THR A 71 2.11 24.79 32.34
N GLY A 72 1.12 25.63 32.02
CA GLY A 72 1.33 26.93 31.39
C GLY A 72 1.78 26.86 29.91
N GLU A 73 1.85 25.67 29.32
CA GLU A 73 2.33 25.49 27.95
C GLU A 73 1.34 25.99 26.90
N THR A 74 1.83 26.73 25.91
CA THR A 74 0.98 27.26 24.85
C THR A 74 0.61 26.22 23.80
N ILE A 75 -0.40 26.53 22.96
CA ILE A 75 -0.83 25.65 21.87
C ILE A 75 0.33 25.35 20.92
N LYS A 76 0.58 24.06 20.66
CA LYS A 76 1.62 23.60 19.73
C LYS A 76 1.39 24.12 18.31
N LYS A 77 2.48 24.47 17.60
CA LYS A 77 2.46 24.95 16.19
C LYS A 77 1.62 24.08 15.26
N LYS A 78 1.65 22.75 15.43
CA LYS A 78 0.83 21.81 14.65
C LYS A 78 -0.67 22.02 14.82
N THR A 79 -1.10 22.31 16.05
CA THR A 79 -2.49 22.60 16.35
C THR A 79 -2.90 23.95 15.77
N GLN A 80 -2.05 24.98 15.90
CA GLN A 80 -2.28 26.30 15.25
C GLN A 80 -2.44 26.14 13.73
N ASN A 81 -1.63 25.30 13.08
CA ASN A 81 -1.76 25.01 11.65
C ASN A 81 -3.12 24.39 11.29
N TYR A 82 -3.76 23.59 12.16
CA TYR A 82 -5.09 23.04 11.85
C TYR A 82 -6.16 24.14 11.75
N TYR A 83 -6.11 25.15 12.63
CA TYR A 83 -6.97 26.34 12.52
C TYR A 83 -6.73 27.06 11.19
N MET A 84 -5.46 27.26 10.82
CA MET A 84 -5.11 27.93 9.56
C MET A 84 -5.54 27.12 8.33
N ILE A 85 -5.48 25.78 8.38
CA ILE A 85 -5.96 24.91 7.29
C ILE A 85 -7.47 25.01 7.11
N ALA A 86 -8.24 25.01 8.21
CA ALA A 86 -9.69 25.19 8.15
C ALA A 86 -10.05 26.57 7.58
N LEU A 87 -9.39 27.63 8.06
CA LEU A 87 -9.58 28.99 7.58
C LEU A 87 -9.24 29.12 6.08
N ARG A 88 -8.11 28.55 5.62
CA ARG A 88 -7.78 28.51 4.18
C ARG A 88 -8.86 27.81 3.35
N SER A 89 -9.39 26.70 3.84
CA SER A 89 -10.44 25.98 3.11
C SER A 89 -11.73 26.80 3.04
N PHE A 90 -12.07 27.56 4.09
CA PHE A 90 -13.22 28.46 4.12
C PHE A 90 -13.05 29.64 3.17
N LEU A 91 -11.89 30.31 3.19
CA LEU A 91 -11.59 31.42 2.26
C LEU A 91 -11.60 30.98 0.80
N LYS A 92 -11.11 29.77 0.48
CA LYS A 92 -11.23 29.20 -0.88
C LYS A 92 -12.68 29.00 -1.31
N PHE A 93 -13.55 28.64 -0.37
CA PHE A 93 -14.98 28.50 -0.64
C PHE A 93 -15.65 29.86 -0.89
N LEU A 94 -15.32 30.88 -0.10
CA LEU A 94 -15.80 32.26 -0.32
C LEU A 94 -15.34 32.80 -1.68
N ALA A 95 -14.07 32.61 -2.03
CA ALA A 95 -13.53 32.99 -3.33
C ALA A 95 -14.25 32.28 -4.49
N LYS A 96 -14.59 30.98 -4.36
CA LYS A 96 -15.37 30.24 -5.37
C LYS A 96 -16.76 30.84 -5.61
N ARG A 97 -17.31 31.56 -4.62
CA ARG A 97 -18.61 32.24 -4.68
C ARG A 97 -18.50 33.74 -4.96
N ASN A 98 -17.32 34.22 -5.36
CA ASN A 98 -17.03 35.63 -5.61
C ASN A 98 -17.32 36.54 -4.40
N ILE A 99 -17.14 36.02 -3.18
CA ILE A 99 -17.27 36.79 -1.95
C ILE A 99 -15.89 37.34 -1.57
N THR A 100 -15.77 38.66 -1.53
CA THR A 100 -14.53 39.36 -1.19
C THR A 100 -14.09 39.05 0.23
N SER A 101 -12.87 38.53 0.38
CA SER A 101 -12.22 38.20 1.65
C SER A 101 -10.71 38.02 1.43
N LEU A 102 -9.92 37.80 2.49
CA LEU A 102 -8.49 37.50 2.37
C LEU A 102 -8.22 36.35 1.39
N PRO A 103 -7.32 36.51 0.40
CA PRO A 103 -6.91 35.41 -0.46
C PRO A 103 -6.30 34.27 0.37
N ALA A 104 -6.82 33.06 0.19
CA ALA A 104 -6.43 31.89 0.99
C ALA A 104 -4.94 31.51 0.87
N ASP A 105 -4.24 31.99 -0.16
CA ASP A 105 -2.83 31.69 -0.38
C ASP A 105 -1.87 32.63 0.37
N GLN A 106 -2.39 33.74 0.94
CA GLN A 106 -1.64 34.61 1.87
C GLN A 106 -1.48 33.96 3.26
N ILE A 107 -2.28 32.94 3.60
CA ILE A 107 -2.16 32.22 4.86
C ILE A 107 -1.02 31.19 4.78
N GLU A 108 0.15 31.57 5.28
CA GLU A 108 1.31 30.68 5.40
C GLU A 108 1.19 29.73 6.60
N LEU A 109 1.58 28.46 6.46
CA LEU A 109 1.58 27.50 7.58
C LEU A 109 2.95 27.48 8.26
N ALA A 110 2.97 27.38 9.59
CA ALA A 110 4.21 27.28 10.33
C ALA A 110 4.93 25.96 10.01
N LYS A 111 6.26 25.99 9.84
CA LYS A 111 7.07 24.77 9.70
C LYS A 111 7.01 23.97 11.01
N VAL A 112 6.60 22.71 10.92
CA VAL A 112 6.55 21.77 12.05
C VAL A 112 7.59 20.69 11.81
N GLY A 113 8.48 20.46 12.79
CA GLY A 113 9.44 19.37 12.73
C GLY A 113 8.75 18.00 12.68
N GLU A 114 9.39 17.03 12.03
CA GLU A 114 8.90 15.66 12.00
C GLU A 114 9.01 15.04 13.39
N ARG A 115 7.94 14.35 13.81
CA ARG A 115 7.94 13.64 15.09
C ARG A 115 8.61 12.29 14.89
N GLN A 116 9.72 12.06 15.59
CA GLN A 116 10.30 10.72 15.68
C GLN A 116 9.36 9.81 16.47
N ILE A 117 9.21 8.58 15.99
CA ILE A 117 8.39 7.56 16.64
C ILE A 117 9.32 6.75 17.52
N ASP A 118 9.01 6.68 18.82
CA ASP A 118 9.71 5.78 19.73
C ASP A 118 9.30 4.34 19.40
N VAL A 119 10.18 3.64 18.68
CA VAL A 119 9.98 2.23 18.32
C VAL A 119 10.26 1.36 19.56
N ILE A 120 9.45 0.32 19.73
CA ILE A 120 9.67 -0.72 20.75
C ILE A 120 10.61 -1.81 20.21
N SER A 121 11.43 -2.41 21.09
CA SER A 121 12.31 -3.53 20.72
C SER A 121 11.51 -4.81 20.46
N GLN A 122 12.16 -5.83 19.88
CA GLN A 122 11.53 -7.12 19.64
C GLN A 122 11.14 -7.82 20.96
N GLU A 123 11.95 -7.68 22.00
CA GLU A 123 11.67 -8.22 23.33
C GLU A 123 10.54 -7.45 24.03
N GLU A 124 10.50 -6.12 23.88
CA GLU A 124 9.40 -5.27 24.35
C GLU A 124 8.08 -5.67 23.66
N LEU A 125 8.12 -5.88 22.35
CA LEU A 125 6.96 -6.32 21.57
C LEU A 125 6.47 -7.71 22.00
N LYS A 126 7.38 -8.68 22.16
CA LYS A 126 7.00 -10.03 22.63
C LYS A 126 6.32 -9.96 23.99
N ARG A 127 6.90 -9.22 24.95
CA ARG A 127 6.27 -8.99 26.27
C ARG A 127 4.90 -8.32 26.15
N LEU A 128 4.74 -7.38 25.22
CA LEU A 128 3.45 -6.71 24.98
C LEU A 128 2.39 -7.66 24.43
N LEU A 129 2.75 -8.49 23.44
CA LEU A 129 1.84 -9.48 22.85
C LEU A 129 1.46 -10.57 23.85
N ASP A 130 2.36 -10.92 24.78
CA ASP A 130 2.11 -11.93 25.83
C ASP A 130 1.44 -11.36 27.09
N ALA A 131 1.43 -10.04 27.27
CA ALA A 131 0.86 -9.39 28.46
C ALA A 131 -0.62 -9.73 28.73
N PRO A 132 -1.50 -9.88 27.71
CA PRO A 132 -2.88 -10.36 27.91
C PRO A 132 -2.98 -11.71 28.61
N ASN A 133 -1.94 -12.56 28.57
CA ASN A 133 -1.97 -13.86 29.24
C ASN A 133 -2.09 -13.78 30.77
N LYS A 134 -1.75 -12.62 31.35
CA LYS A 134 -1.86 -12.32 32.79
C LYS A 134 -3.27 -11.85 33.21
N GLU A 135 -4.19 -11.65 32.25
CA GLU A 135 -5.58 -11.32 32.56
C GLU A 135 -6.31 -12.54 33.13
N LYS A 136 -7.02 -12.33 34.24
CA LYS A 136 -7.70 -13.40 34.99
C LYS A 136 -9.02 -13.80 34.33
N ASN A 137 -9.73 -12.83 33.75
CA ASN A 137 -10.99 -13.11 33.05
C ASN A 137 -10.70 -13.77 31.68
N PRO A 138 -11.15 -15.01 31.42
CA PRO A 138 -10.83 -15.74 30.19
C PRO A 138 -11.29 -15.04 28.90
N GLU A 139 -12.47 -14.43 28.92
CA GLU A 139 -13.03 -13.73 27.77
C GLU A 139 -12.23 -12.45 27.44
N ARG A 140 -11.88 -11.67 28.47
CA ARG A 140 -11.03 -10.47 28.30
C ARG A 140 -9.63 -10.82 27.84
N LYS A 141 -9.06 -11.88 28.40
CA LYS A 141 -7.75 -12.42 27.99
C LYS A 141 -7.77 -12.75 26.50
N ALA A 142 -8.75 -13.52 26.05
CA ALA A 142 -8.86 -13.93 24.65
C ALA A 142 -9.11 -12.73 23.72
N ARG A 143 -10.04 -11.83 24.08
CA ARG A 143 -10.32 -10.60 23.33
C ARG A 143 -9.09 -9.72 23.17
N ASP A 144 -8.44 -9.40 24.28
CA ASP A 144 -7.34 -8.46 24.30
C ASP A 144 -6.09 -9.03 23.60
N LYS A 145 -5.86 -10.36 23.70
CA LYS A 145 -4.86 -11.07 22.91
C LYS A 145 -5.17 -10.98 21.42
N ALA A 146 -6.39 -11.26 21.01
CA ALA A 146 -6.82 -11.14 19.61
C ALA A 146 -6.67 -9.72 19.06
N ILE A 147 -6.98 -8.68 19.84
CA ILE A 147 -6.76 -7.27 19.45
C ILE A 147 -5.28 -6.99 19.21
N MET A 148 -4.40 -7.44 20.10
CA MET A 148 -2.95 -7.23 19.98
C MET A 148 -2.38 -7.95 18.76
N GLU A 149 -2.71 -9.23 18.58
CA GLU A 149 -2.25 -10.03 17.44
C GLU A 149 -2.77 -9.46 16.13
N MET A 150 -4.05 -9.07 16.05
CA MET A 150 -4.60 -8.45 14.84
C MET A 150 -3.88 -7.15 14.50
N LEU A 151 -3.66 -6.25 15.46
CA LEU A 151 -2.95 -4.98 15.23
C LEU A 151 -1.53 -5.21 14.72
N PHE A 152 -0.83 -6.20 15.26
CA PHE A 152 0.54 -6.56 14.90
C PHE A 152 0.62 -7.23 13.52
N SER A 153 -0.25 -8.20 13.30
CA SER A 153 -0.27 -9.06 12.10
C SER A 153 -0.71 -8.32 10.84
N THR A 154 -1.81 -7.58 10.94
CA THR A 154 -2.45 -6.90 9.79
C THR A 154 -1.96 -5.46 9.58
N GLY A 155 -1.33 -4.88 10.62
CA GLY A 155 -0.97 -3.47 10.64
C GLY A 155 -2.18 -2.54 10.47
N LEU A 156 -3.40 -2.92 10.86
CA LEU A 156 -4.60 -2.08 10.71
C LEU A 156 -4.52 -0.76 11.48
N ARG A 157 -5.27 0.26 11.04
CA ARG A 157 -5.53 1.44 11.89
C ARG A 157 -6.53 1.05 12.96
N VAL A 158 -6.49 1.71 14.13
CA VAL A 158 -7.48 1.48 15.20
C VAL A 158 -8.91 1.62 14.70
N SER A 159 -9.18 2.63 13.88
CA SER A 159 -10.51 2.82 13.29
C SER A 159 -10.91 1.68 12.36
N GLU A 160 -9.96 1.09 11.64
CA GLU A 160 -10.22 -0.04 10.76
C GLU A 160 -10.50 -1.30 11.59
N LEU A 161 -9.75 -1.52 12.68
CA LEU A 161 -9.98 -2.63 13.62
C LEU A 161 -11.36 -2.54 14.29
N CYS A 162 -11.79 -1.35 14.71
CA CYS A 162 -13.13 -1.12 15.29
C CYS A 162 -14.28 -1.43 14.32
N SER A 163 -14.02 -1.34 13.01
CA SER A 163 -15.04 -1.51 11.96
C SER A 163 -15.10 -2.94 11.42
N LEU A 164 -14.28 -3.86 11.94
CA LEU A 164 -14.35 -5.27 11.56
C LEU A 164 -15.61 -5.91 12.14
N THR A 165 -16.20 -6.82 11.37
CA THR A 165 -17.35 -7.62 11.77
C THR A 165 -16.92 -9.01 12.23
N ASN A 166 -17.79 -9.68 12.99
CA ASN A 166 -17.61 -11.07 13.44
C ASN A 166 -17.68 -12.09 12.28
N ASP A 167 -18.25 -11.73 11.13
CA ASP A 167 -18.32 -12.50 9.88
C ASP A 167 -16.98 -12.64 9.13
N LEU A 168 -15.87 -12.25 9.75
CA LEU A 168 -14.55 -12.36 9.14
C LEU A 168 -14.22 -13.84 8.84
N ASP A 169 -14.01 -14.17 7.56
CA ASP A 169 -13.66 -15.54 7.16
C ASP A 169 -12.20 -15.88 7.52
N LEU A 170 -11.99 -16.42 8.72
CA LEU A 170 -10.69 -16.84 9.23
C LEU A 170 -10.11 -18.10 8.54
N ARG A 171 -10.78 -18.65 7.52
CA ARG A 171 -10.21 -19.70 6.65
C ARG A 171 -9.29 -19.09 5.59
N LEU A 172 -9.47 -17.81 5.30
CA LEU A 172 -8.62 -17.07 4.36
C LEU A 172 -7.42 -16.47 5.10
N ASP A 173 -6.30 -16.36 4.38
CA ASP A 173 -5.06 -15.73 4.89
C ASP A 173 -5.10 -14.21 4.79
N GLU A 174 -6.17 -13.65 4.22
CA GLU A 174 -6.27 -12.25 3.86
C GLU A 174 -7.71 -11.77 3.84
N PHE A 175 -7.92 -10.46 4.02
CA PHE A 175 -9.22 -9.82 3.84
C PHE A 175 -9.09 -8.36 3.38
N PRO A 176 -10.10 -7.83 2.67
CA PRO A 176 -10.08 -6.43 2.24
C PRO A 176 -10.42 -5.48 3.38
N ILE A 177 -9.76 -4.33 3.40
CA ILE A 177 -10.10 -3.21 4.28
C ILE A 177 -10.24 -1.92 3.48
N ARG A 178 -11.28 -1.15 3.80
CA ARG A 178 -11.48 0.18 3.21
C ARG A 178 -10.68 1.21 3.99
N GLY A 179 -9.62 1.73 3.36
CA GLY A 179 -8.74 2.75 3.91
C GLY A 179 -9.25 4.18 3.71
N LYS A 180 -8.41 5.16 4.09
CA LYS A 180 -8.68 6.59 3.91
C LYS A 180 -8.96 6.93 2.44
N GLY A 181 -10.09 7.58 2.18
CA GLY A 181 -10.51 7.97 0.83
C GLY A 181 -11.25 6.87 0.06
N GLY A 182 -11.78 5.84 0.74
CA GLY A 182 -12.59 4.80 0.13
C GLY A 182 -11.79 3.71 -0.62
N LYS A 183 -10.46 3.86 -0.71
CA LYS A 183 -9.59 2.87 -1.37
C LYS A 183 -9.55 1.57 -0.59
N VAL A 184 -9.87 0.47 -1.26
CA VAL A 184 -9.76 -0.88 -0.71
C VAL A 184 -8.32 -1.36 -0.84
N ARG A 185 -7.80 -1.99 0.20
CA ARG A 185 -6.52 -2.72 0.17
C ARG A 185 -6.69 -4.06 0.88
N VAL A 186 -5.91 -5.05 0.51
CA VAL A 186 -5.87 -6.35 1.19
C VAL A 186 -4.90 -6.27 2.38
N VAL A 187 -5.27 -6.90 3.50
CA VAL A 187 -4.40 -7.13 4.64
C VAL A 187 -4.31 -8.62 4.92
N PHE A 188 -3.15 -9.08 5.38
CA PHE A 188 -2.88 -10.48 5.65
C PHE A 188 -3.00 -10.79 7.14
N LEU A 189 -3.44 -12.02 7.43
CA LEU A 189 -3.58 -12.60 8.75
C LEU A 189 -2.52 -13.68 8.95
N SER A 190 -1.68 -13.50 9.96
CA SER A 190 -0.83 -14.56 10.48
C SER A 190 -1.66 -15.61 11.21
N ASP A 191 -1.11 -16.81 11.34
CA ASP A 191 -1.82 -17.92 11.96
C ASP A 191 -2.05 -17.70 13.46
N GLU A 192 -1.16 -16.97 14.15
CA GLU A 192 -1.34 -16.55 15.53
C GLU A 192 -2.54 -15.62 15.70
N ALA A 193 -2.73 -14.68 14.75
CA ALA A 193 -3.87 -13.77 14.78
C ALA A 193 -5.18 -14.52 14.54
N LYS A 194 -5.20 -15.46 13.57
CA LYS A 194 -6.37 -16.32 13.34
C LYS A 194 -6.70 -17.16 14.57
N ALA A 195 -5.68 -17.78 15.18
CA ALA A 195 -5.86 -18.61 16.37
C ALA A 195 -6.41 -17.79 17.55
N ALA A 196 -5.86 -16.59 17.78
CA ALA A 196 -6.32 -15.70 18.84
C ALA A 196 -7.78 -15.24 18.60
N VAL A 197 -8.14 -14.87 17.37
CA VAL A 197 -9.52 -14.47 17.05
C VAL A 197 -10.48 -15.66 17.20
N LYS A 198 -10.11 -16.86 16.74
CA LYS A 198 -10.93 -18.08 16.94
C LYS A 198 -11.16 -18.37 18.43
N ALA A 199 -10.10 -18.30 19.24
CA ALA A 199 -10.20 -18.52 20.68
C ALA A 199 -11.11 -17.48 21.36
N TYR A 200 -11.07 -16.22 20.90
CA TYR A 200 -11.97 -15.19 21.38
C TYR A 200 -13.43 -15.44 20.97
N LEU A 201 -13.68 -15.70 19.69
CA LEU A 201 -15.04 -15.96 19.18
C LEU A 201 -15.69 -17.18 19.84
N ALA A 202 -14.90 -18.20 20.21
CA ALA A 202 -15.40 -19.39 20.92
C ALA A 202 -15.88 -19.11 22.35
N LEU A 203 -15.34 -18.08 23.02
CA LEU A 203 -15.71 -17.70 24.39
C LEU A 203 -16.79 -16.62 24.45
N ARG A 204 -17.03 -15.96 23.31
CA ARG A 204 -17.96 -14.85 23.15
C ARG A 204 -19.41 -15.35 23.21
N LYS A 205 -20.29 -14.59 23.87
CA LYS A 205 -21.70 -14.98 24.10
C LYS A 205 -22.73 -13.96 23.60
N ASP A 206 -22.29 -12.80 23.12
CA ASP A 206 -23.18 -11.75 22.64
C ASP A 206 -23.52 -11.90 21.15
N MET A 207 -24.51 -11.13 20.69
CA MET A 207 -25.04 -11.16 19.32
C MET A 207 -24.58 -9.96 18.47
N SER A 208 -23.57 -9.20 18.90
CA SER A 208 -23.14 -8.00 18.19
C SER A 208 -22.41 -8.33 16.88
N ASP A 209 -22.69 -7.57 15.83
CA ASP A 209 -22.00 -7.69 14.54
C ASP A 209 -20.51 -7.30 14.64
N ALA A 210 -20.13 -6.47 15.61
CA ALA A 210 -18.75 -6.00 15.76
C ALA A 210 -17.82 -7.17 16.10
N LEU A 211 -16.62 -7.21 15.51
CA LEU A 211 -15.66 -8.28 15.82
C LEU A 211 -15.25 -8.25 17.30
N PHE A 212 -14.96 -7.07 17.84
CA PHE A 212 -14.55 -6.89 19.24
C PHE A 212 -15.54 -6.06 20.03
N VAL A 213 -16.06 -6.64 21.12
CA VAL A 213 -17.08 -6.00 21.97
C VAL A 213 -16.57 -5.58 23.34
N LYS A 214 -17.34 -4.67 23.96
CA LYS A 214 -17.18 -4.37 25.39
C LYS A 214 -17.59 -5.58 26.21
N ILE A 215 -16.77 -5.93 27.20
CA ILE A 215 -17.08 -7.02 28.14
C ILE A 215 -17.54 -6.34 29.43
N ALA A 216 -18.64 -6.82 30.00
CA ALA A 216 -19.17 -6.30 31.26
C ALA A 216 -18.11 -6.36 32.39
N ASP A 217 -17.96 -5.27 33.14
CA ASP A 217 -17.21 -5.22 34.41
C ASP A 217 -18.14 -5.65 35.55
N GLU A 218 -17.59 -6.10 36.69
CA GLU A 218 -18.35 -6.36 37.93
C GLU A 218 -19.20 -5.15 38.37
N ILE A 219 -18.83 -3.94 37.92
CA ILE A 219 -19.51 -2.67 38.22
C ILE A 219 -20.63 -2.34 37.20
N SER A 220 -20.59 -2.90 35.99
CA SER A 220 -21.57 -2.62 34.92
C SER A 220 -22.33 -3.91 34.58
N LYS A 221 -23.45 -4.14 35.27
CA LYS A 221 -24.27 -5.36 35.16
C LYS A 221 -24.94 -5.60 33.81
N LYS A 222 -24.82 -4.70 32.83
CA LYS A 222 -25.34 -4.94 31.47
C LYS A 222 -24.19 -5.16 30.49
N PRO A 223 -24.09 -6.34 29.85
CA PRO A 223 -23.36 -6.45 28.60
C PRO A 223 -23.97 -5.43 27.65
N THR A 224 -23.13 -4.59 27.05
CA THR A 224 -23.56 -3.74 25.95
C THR A 224 -23.11 -4.47 24.70
N ASP A 225 -24.04 -4.79 23.79
CA ASP A 225 -23.74 -5.35 22.46
C ASP A 225 -23.03 -4.33 21.56
N GLU A 226 -22.30 -3.39 22.17
CA GLU A 226 -21.59 -2.31 21.53
C GLU A 226 -20.13 -2.71 21.26
N GLY A 227 -19.72 -2.48 20.02
CA GLY A 227 -18.32 -2.62 19.61
C GLY A 227 -17.37 -1.73 20.41
N LEU A 228 -16.10 -2.15 20.50
CA LEU A 228 -15.06 -1.36 21.13
C LEU A 228 -14.79 -0.05 20.38
N THR A 229 -14.80 1.06 21.12
CA THR A 229 -14.39 2.36 20.58
C THR A 229 -12.87 2.45 20.40
N ARG A 230 -12.41 3.38 19.57
CA ARG A 230 -10.97 3.66 19.38
C ARG A 230 -10.26 3.98 20.70
N ARG A 231 -10.92 4.76 21.57
CA ARG A 231 -10.39 5.11 22.90
C ARG A 231 -10.28 3.88 23.80
N SER A 232 -11.22 2.93 23.69
CA SER A 232 -11.19 1.68 24.45
C SER A 232 -9.97 0.84 24.06
N ILE A 233 -9.71 0.66 22.76
CA ILE A 233 -8.52 -0.08 22.28
C ILE A 233 -7.22 0.64 22.67
N GLU A 234 -7.16 1.98 22.55
CA GLU A 234 -6.00 2.75 23.01
C GLU A 234 -5.72 2.53 24.50
N ARG A 235 -6.77 2.48 25.34
CA ARG A 235 -6.65 2.20 26.78
C ARG A 235 -6.22 0.77 27.06
N ILE A 236 -6.74 -0.21 26.31
CA ILE A 236 -6.33 -1.62 26.38
C ILE A 236 -4.82 -1.74 26.07
N VAL A 237 -4.37 -1.15 24.96
CA VAL A 237 -2.95 -1.18 24.57
C VAL A 237 -2.07 -0.52 25.64
N LYS A 238 -2.49 0.63 26.16
CA LYS A 238 -1.76 1.32 27.24
C LYS A 238 -1.67 0.47 28.51
N ARG A 239 -2.76 -0.17 28.93
CA ARG A 239 -2.81 -1.05 30.11
C ARG A 239 -1.80 -2.19 29.97
N TYR A 240 -1.79 -2.89 28.84
CA TYR A 240 -0.88 -4.00 28.63
C TYR A 240 0.57 -3.57 28.43
N ALA A 241 0.82 -2.38 27.89
CA ALA A 241 2.18 -1.82 27.87
C ALA A 241 2.73 -1.59 29.29
N THR A 242 1.88 -1.11 30.22
CA THR A 242 2.26 -0.99 31.64
C THR A 242 2.49 -2.36 32.28
N ILE A 243 1.60 -3.34 32.05
CA ILE A 243 1.74 -4.72 32.57
C ILE A 243 2.99 -5.43 32.00
N ALA A 244 3.35 -5.11 30.75
CA ALA A 244 4.55 -5.61 30.10
C ALA A 244 5.83 -4.98 30.67
N GLY A 245 5.75 -3.88 31.43
CA GLY A 245 6.91 -3.15 31.95
C GLY A 245 7.62 -2.34 30.85
N ILE A 246 6.86 -1.69 29.96
CA ILE A 246 7.39 -0.83 28.91
C ILE A 246 7.21 0.62 29.35
N SER A 247 8.32 1.32 29.59
CA SER A 247 8.32 2.73 30.02
C SER A 247 7.96 3.71 28.90
N LYS A 248 8.15 3.30 27.65
CA LYS A 248 7.83 4.10 26.45
C LYS A 248 6.32 4.21 26.26
N LYS A 249 5.87 5.30 25.63
CA LYS A 249 4.46 5.47 25.26
C LYS A 249 4.09 4.55 24.09
N VAL A 250 3.51 3.39 24.41
CA VAL A 250 2.96 2.48 23.40
C VAL A 250 1.53 2.89 23.04
N THR A 251 1.27 2.94 21.74
CA THR A 251 -0.08 3.14 21.18
C THR A 251 -0.30 2.11 20.09
N PRO A 252 -1.55 1.87 19.65
CA PRO A 252 -1.79 0.99 18.50
C PRO A 252 -1.00 1.40 17.25
N HIS A 253 -0.68 2.69 17.10
CA HIS A 253 0.18 3.16 16.02
C HIS A 253 1.61 2.64 16.12
N VAL A 254 2.16 2.54 17.34
CA VAL A 254 3.49 1.96 17.60
C VAL A 254 3.49 0.48 17.24
N ILE A 255 2.46 -0.27 17.65
CA ILE A 255 2.30 -1.69 17.27
C ILE A 255 2.24 -1.82 15.75
N ARG A 256 1.46 -0.99 15.04
CA ARG A 256 1.41 -1.00 13.57
C ARG A 256 2.77 -0.77 12.89
N HIS A 257 3.69 -0.05 13.54
CA HIS A 257 5.06 0.14 13.01
C HIS A 257 5.97 -1.07 13.26
N CYS A 258 5.54 -1.99 14.12
CA CYS A 258 6.11 -3.31 14.27
C CYS A 258 5.25 -4.25 13.40
N LEU A 259 5.70 -4.60 12.20
CA LEU A 259 4.97 -5.56 11.38
C LEU A 259 5.46 -6.98 11.68
N HIS A 260 4.54 -7.95 11.68
CA HIS A 260 4.93 -9.35 11.74
C HIS A 260 5.88 -9.67 10.57
N PRO A 261 6.98 -10.41 10.78
CA PRO A 261 7.98 -10.69 9.74
C PRO A 261 7.37 -11.21 8.43
N ASP A 262 6.38 -12.11 8.52
CA ASP A 262 5.74 -12.69 7.35
C ASP A 262 4.62 -11.84 6.73
N THR A 263 4.30 -10.67 7.30
CA THR A 263 3.31 -9.77 6.71
C THR A 263 3.77 -9.31 5.34
N LEU A 264 3.01 -9.62 4.30
CA LEU A 264 3.30 -9.19 2.94
C LEU A 264 2.95 -7.70 2.76
N ILE A 265 3.92 -6.92 2.29
CA ILE A 265 3.80 -5.48 2.08
C ILE A 265 3.70 -5.22 0.57
N PHE A 266 2.61 -4.58 0.17
CA PHE A 266 2.41 -4.13 -1.21
C PHE A 266 3.17 -2.82 -1.45
N LEU A 267 4.25 -2.90 -2.22
CA LEU A 267 4.95 -1.74 -2.76
C LEU A 267 4.40 -1.43 -4.16
N PRO A 268 4.59 -0.20 -4.70
CA PRO A 268 4.09 0.18 -6.01
C PRO A 268 4.49 -0.76 -7.17
N HIS A 269 5.56 -1.55 -7.00
CA HIS A 269 6.13 -2.40 -8.05
C HIS A 269 6.48 -3.84 -7.59
N THR A 270 6.21 -4.22 -6.35
CA THR A 270 6.52 -5.57 -5.83
C THR A 270 5.75 -5.88 -4.54
N ILE A 271 5.71 -7.15 -4.16
CA ILE A 271 5.23 -7.63 -2.88
C ILE A 271 6.39 -8.39 -2.23
N MET A 272 6.69 -8.08 -0.97
CA MET A 272 7.72 -8.77 -0.20
C MET A 272 7.29 -8.88 1.26
N SER A 273 7.86 -9.83 2.00
CA SER A 273 7.56 -9.94 3.44
C SER A 273 8.19 -8.78 4.22
N ALA A 274 7.62 -8.45 5.38
CA ALA A 274 8.22 -7.45 6.27
C ALA A 274 9.63 -7.87 6.72
N LYS A 275 9.90 -9.18 6.81
CA LYS A 275 11.21 -9.80 7.10
C LYS A 275 12.22 -9.54 5.99
N GLU A 276 11.86 -9.84 4.74
CA GLU A 276 12.69 -9.57 3.55
C GLU A 276 12.96 -8.07 3.40
N LEU A 277 12.01 -7.22 3.80
CA LEU A 277 12.20 -5.77 3.86
C LEU A 277 13.12 -5.36 5.03
N PHE A 278 13.18 -6.14 6.11
CA PHE A 278 13.81 -5.82 7.39
C PHE A 278 15.26 -6.30 7.56
N GLU A 279 15.64 -7.48 7.05
CA GLU A 279 16.95 -8.17 7.23
C GLU A 279 18.16 -7.45 6.57
N SER A 280 18.10 -6.13 6.49
CA SER A 280 18.79 -5.31 5.51
C SER A 280 19.74 -4.24 6.08
N SER A 281 20.14 -4.28 7.36
CA SER A 281 20.85 -3.11 7.93
C SER A 281 21.67 -3.35 9.21
N SER A 282 22.87 -2.74 9.31
CA SER A 282 23.65 -2.55 10.56
C SER A 282 24.46 -1.23 10.58
N LYS A 283 24.97 -0.80 11.77
CA LYS A 283 25.08 0.61 12.23
C LYS A 283 26.50 1.12 12.65
N ASN A 284 26.74 2.41 12.32
CA ASN A 284 27.75 3.41 12.79
C ASN A 284 29.17 3.41 12.16
N ILE A 285 29.62 4.59 11.71
CA ILE A 285 31.02 4.87 11.30
C ILE A 285 31.40 6.36 11.44
N THR A 286 32.70 6.63 11.39
CA THR A 286 33.35 7.93 11.58
C THR A 286 33.28 8.80 10.31
N ALA A 287 32.95 10.09 10.44
CA ALA A 287 32.85 11.05 9.34
C ALA A 287 33.95 12.13 9.44
N VAL A 288 34.27 12.83 8.36
CA VAL A 288 35.23 13.95 8.33
C VAL A 288 34.51 15.25 7.98
N ASP A 289 34.71 16.30 8.78
CA ASP A 289 34.23 17.66 8.50
C ASP A 289 35.21 18.37 7.55
N PHE A 290 34.85 18.44 6.27
CA PHE A 290 35.69 19.04 5.23
C PHE A 290 35.84 20.57 5.30
N LYS A 291 35.10 21.27 6.18
CA LYS A 291 35.38 22.69 6.47
C LYS A 291 36.49 22.88 7.51
N LYS A 292 36.75 21.87 8.35
CA LYS A 292 37.68 21.96 9.48
C LYS A 292 38.80 20.90 9.46
N GLY A 293 38.78 19.96 8.52
CA GLY A 293 39.82 18.95 8.32
C GLY A 293 39.93 17.91 9.44
N LYS A 294 38.88 17.65 10.23
CA LYS A 294 38.91 16.68 11.35
C LYS A 294 37.82 15.61 11.27
N THR A 295 38.13 14.43 11.81
CA THR A 295 37.20 13.29 11.99
C THR A 295 36.31 13.45 13.23
N ILE A 296 35.03 13.08 13.11
CA ILE A 296 34.01 13.05 14.18
C ILE A 296 33.20 11.74 14.09
N LYS A 297 32.95 11.11 15.25
CA LYS A 297 32.03 9.97 15.35
C LYS A 297 30.59 10.48 15.34
N SER A 298 29.83 10.14 14.30
CA SER A 298 28.44 10.61 14.15
C SER A 298 27.44 9.48 14.37
N LYS A 299 26.47 9.73 15.26
CA LYS A 299 25.30 8.84 15.44
C LYS A 299 24.33 9.03 14.28
N ILE A 300 23.74 7.92 13.85
CA ILE A 300 22.66 7.89 12.88
C ILE A 300 21.45 8.64 13.47
N ILE A 301 21.08 9.77 12.86
CA ILE A 301 19.83 10.48 13.15
C ILE A 301 18.95 10.38 11.90
N GLN A 302 17.83 9.68 12.04
CA GLN A 302 16.92 9.29 10.96
C GLN A 302 16.38 10.47 10.12
N LYS A 303 16.18 10.23 8.82
CA LYS A 303 14.93 10.51 8.11
C LYS A 303 14.54 9.31 7.22
N THR A 304 13.23 9.13 7.03
CA THR A 304 12.49 7.90 6.78
C THR A 304 12.77 7.12 5.47
N ASN A 305 12.86 5.79 5.65
CA ASN A 305 12.26 4.68 4.90
C ASN A 305 12.48 4.53 3.39
N HIS A 306 13.58 3.87 3.00
CA HIS A 306 13.59 2.71 2.09
C HIS A 306 14.81 1.85 2.46
N ARG A 307 14.61 0.67 3.04
CA ARG A 307 15.71 -0.20 3.46
C ARG A 307 16.11 -1.13 2.31
N PHE A 308 17.13 -0.75 1.56
CA PHE A 308 17.86 -1.67 0.68
C PHE A 308 19.04 -2.28 1.44
N VAL A 309 19.20 -3.60 1.38
CA VAL A 309 20.17 -4.38 2.19
C VAL A 309 21.61 -4.17 1.78
N ASP A 310 21.87 -3.93 0.49
CA ASP A 310 23.20 -4.02 -0.08
C ASP A 310 23.46 -2.86 -1.05
N LEU A 311 23.21 -1.63 -0.57
CA LEU A 311 23.63 -0.45 -1.31
C LEU A 311 25.11 -0.18 -1.05
N ILE A 312 25.89 -0.17 -2.12
CA ILE A 312 27.20 0.47 -2.15
C ILE A 312 26.94 1.96 -2.33
N ASN A 313 27.51 2.76 -1.43
CA ASN A 313 27.48 4.22 -1.55
C ASN A 313 28.77 4.66 -2.23
N ILE A 314 28.64 5.21 -3.44
CA ILE A 314 29.76 5.76 -4.21
C ILE A 314 29.68 7.28 -4.07
N SER A 315 30.72 7.88 -3.51
CA SER A 315 30.77 9.32 -3.25
C SER A 315 31.85 9.97 -4.09
N ALA A 316 31.47 10.97 -4.89
CA ALA A 316 32.38 11.75 -5.75
C ALA A 316 31.94 13.22 -5.78
N ASN A 317 32.89 14.15 -5.55
CA ASN A 317 32.68 15.61 -5.62
C ASN A 317 31.42 16.15 -4.93
N GLY A 318 31.15 15.70 -3.69
CA GLY A 318 30.02 16.19 -2.89
C GLY A 318 28.66 15.60 -3.28
N TYR A 319 28.61 14.68 -4.23
CA TYR A 319 27.42 13.89 -4.56
C TYR A 319 27.62 12.44 -4.11
N THR A 320 26.58 11.85 -3.52
CA THR A 320 26.56 10.45 -3.10
C THR A 320 25.50 9.71 -3.89
N ILE A 321 25.93 8.68 -4.61
CA ILE A 321 25.06 7.76 -5.35
C ILE A 321 24.94 6.48 -4.52
N SER A 322 23.74 6.21 -4.04
CA SER A 322 23.41 4.97 -3.31
C SER A 322 22.83 3.96 -4.29
N THR A 323 23.52 2.85 -4.51
CA THR A 323 23.10 1.87 -5.52
C THR A 323 23.44 0.43 -5.16
N THR A 324 22.77 -0.55 -5.77
CA THR A 324 23.00 -1.97 -5.47
C THR A 324 24.37 -2.44 -5.99
N LYS A 325 24.91 -3.50 -5.37
CA LYS A 325 26.21 -4.13 -5.75
C LYS A 325 26.33 -4.46 -7.25
N ASP A 326 25.22 -4.78 -7.92
CA ASP A 326 25.17 -5.15 -9.33
C ASP A 326 24.77 -3.99 -10.25
N HIS A 327 24.73 -2.75 -9.76
CA HIS A 327 24.48 -1.59 -10.61
C HIS A 327 25.70 -1.26 -11.47
N LEU A 328 25.50 -1.07 -12.77
CA LEU A 328 26.56 -0.74 -13.72
C LEU A 328 26.89 0.76 -13.70
N PHE A 329 28.17 1.07 -13.71
CA PHE A 329 28.72 2.41 -13.90
C PHE A 329 29.64 2.42 -15.10
N PHE A 330 29.84 3.61 -15.68
CA PHE A 330 30.86 3.84 -16.69
C PHE A 330 32.08 4.46 -16.03
N THR A 331 33.26 3.86 -16.23
CA THR A 331 34.56 4.38 -15.78
C THR A 331 35.44 4.72 -16.98
N ILE A 332 36.50 5.49 -16.77
CA ILE A 332 37.46 5.84 -17.82
C ILE A 332 38.72 4.98 -17.59
N GLY A 333 38.89 3.98 -18.45
CA GLY A 333 40.05 3.09 -18.51
C GLY A 333 41.08 3.55 -19.55
N ILE A 334 42.13 2.75 -19.72
CA ILE A 334 43.25 3.04 -20.64
C ILE A 334 42.78 3.08 -22.11
N ASN A 335 41.69 2.35 -22.44
CA ASN A 335 41.13 2.24 -23.78
C ASN A 335 39.83 3.05 -23.98
N GLY A 336 39.51 3.98 -23.08
CA GLY A 336 38.31 4.82 -23.17
C GLY A 336 37.25 4.49 -22.10
N VAL A 337 35.97 4.63 -22.44
CA VAL A 337 34.87 4.43 -21.48
C VAL A 337 34.49 2.95 -21.39
N GLU A 338 34.55 2.40 -20.18
CA GLU A 338 34.31 0.98 -19.90
C GLU A 338 33.19 0.80 -18.86
N GLU A 339 32.44 -0.31 -18.95
CA GLU A 339 31.39 -0.67 -17.99
C GLU A 339 31.95 -1.45 -16.81
N VAL A 340 31.57 -1.06 -15.59
CA VAL A 340 32.01 -1.71 -14.35
C VAL A 340 30.87 -1.78 -13.34
N PHE A 341 30.66 -2.96 -12.74
CA PHE A 341 29.69 -3.13 -11.67
C PHE A 341 30.13 -2.39 -10.39
N ALA A 342 29.15 -1.89 -9.62
CA ALA A 342 29.40 -1.15 -8.38
C ALA A 342 30.30 -1.92 -7.40
N LYS A 343 30.14 -3.25 -7.31
CA LYS A 343 30.97 -4.14 -6.47
C LYS A 343 32.42 -4.28 -6.94
N ASN A 344 32.71 -3.97 -8.20
CA ASN A 344 34.03 -4.12 -8.83
C ASN A 344 34.77 -2.77 -8.98
N LEU A 345 34.16 -1.65 -8.57
CA LEU A 345 34.79 -0.33 -8.55
C LEU A 345 35.88 -0.27 -7.47
N LYS A 346 37.05 0.24 -7.85
CA LYS A 346 38.19 0.41 -6.95
C LYS A 346 38.33 1.88 -6.51
N ILE A 347 38.82 2.07 -5.29
CA ILE A 347 39.08 3.40 -4.73
C ILE A 347 40.10 4.12 -5.63
N GLY A 348 39.75 5.31 -6.12
CA GLY A 348 40.57 6.11 -7.04
C GLY A 348 40.14 6.09 -8.51
N GLN A 349 39.19 5.22 -8.91
CA GLN A 349 38.64 5.21 -10.28
C GLN A 349 37.62 6.34 -10.51
N PHE A 350 37.65 6.92 -11.71
CA PHE A 350 36.68 7.95 -12.13
C PHE A 350 35.36 7.30 -12.53
N VAL A 351 34.24 7.90 -12.10
CA VAL A 351 32.89 7.43 -12.43
C VAL A 351 32.18 8.52 -13.24
N ALA A 352 31.69 8.18 -14.43
CA ALA A 352 30.97 9.13 -15.27
C ALA A 352 29.58 9.42 -14.69
N GLY A 353 29.31 10.69 -14.38
CA GLY A 353 28.02 11.16 -13.87
C GLY A 353 27.19 11.83 -14.96
N ILE A 354 26.01 11.30 -15.27
CA ILE A 354 25.06 11.96 -16.17
C ILE A 354 24.35 13.08 -15.40
N ARG A 355 24.73 14.34 -15.64
CA ARG A 355 24.17 15.53 -14.96
C ARG A 355 22.67 15.74 -15.25
N LYS A 356 22.15 15.18 -16.34
CA LYS A 356 20.73 15.19 -16.72
C LYS A 356 20.42 14.04 -17.66
N ALA A 357 19.75 12.99 -17.18
CA ALA A 357 19.20 11.96 -18.05
C ALA A 357 17.88 12.48 -18.63
N ARG A 358 17.83 12.76 -19.94
CA ARG A 358 16.54 12.74 -20.63
C ARG A 358 16.14 11.27 -20.66
N MET A 359 15.29 10.84 -19.73
CA MET A 359 14.53 9.63 -19.95
C MET A 359 13.57 9.98 -21.07
N ASP A 360 13.95 9.63 -22.29
CA ASP A 360 12.91 9.38 -23.27
C ASP A 360 11.97 8.36 -22.63
N SER A 361 10.70 8.72 -22.50
CA SER A 361 9.61 7.75 -22.35
C SER A 361 9.45 6.94 -23.64
N SER A 362 10.58 6.44 -24.18
CA SER A 362 10.70 5.62 -25.39
C SER A 362 10.80 4.14 -25.07
N ASN A 363 10.36 3.70 -23.88
CA ASN A 363 9.69 2.40 -23.88
C ASN A 363 8.43 2.59 -24.70
N LYS A 364 8.56 2.44 -26.03
CA LYS A 364 7.44 2.30 -26.96
C LYS A 364 6.42 1.45 -26.23
N SER A 365 5.26 2.03 -25.94
CA SER A 365 4.12 1.27 -25.44
C SER A 365 4.00 0.09 -26.37
N GLU A 366 4.35 -1.10 -25.89
CA GLU A 366 4.22 -2.30 -26.71
C GLU A 366 2.75 -2.43 -27.10
N SER A 367 2.51 -2.91 -28.31
CA SER A 367 1.15 -3.02 -28.83
C SER A 367 0.27 -3.79 -27.85
N LYS A 368 -0.95 -3.30 -27.63
CA LYS A 368 -1.93 -3.98 -26.78
C LYS A 368 -2.26 -5.36 -27.34
N ASP A 369 -2.24 -5.52 -28.66
CA ASP A 369 -2.52 -6.78 -29.34
C ASP A 369 -1.41 -7.80 -29.15
N LYS A 370 -0.15 -7.35 -29.14
CA LYS A 370 0.99 -8.18 -28.73
C LYS A 370 0.79 -8.76 -27.32
N TRP A 371 0.31 -7.95 -26.38
CA TRP A 371 0.02 -8.40 -25.02
C TRP A 371 -1.19 -9.33 -24.93
N ARG A 372 -2.20 -9.16 -25.79
CA ARG A 372 -3.32 -10.11 -25.92
C ARG A 372 -2.85 -11.49 -26.42
N LEU A 373 -1.98 -11.52 -27.42
CA LEU A 373 -1.37 -12.77 -27.90
C LEU A 373 -0.57 -13.46 -26.79
N ILE A 374 0.24 -12.69 -26.05
CA ILE A 374 1.03 -13.22 -24.94
C ILE A 374 0.14 -13.82 -23.83
N GLY A 375 -0.97 -13.16 -23.51
CA GLY A 375 -1.94 -13.67 -22.53
C GLY A 375 -2.48 -15.05 -22.91
N TYR A 376 -2.87 -15.22 -24.17
CA TYR A 376 -3.36 -16.52 -24.67
C TYR A 376 -2.27 -17.60 -24.61
N ILE A 377 -1.05 -17.26 -25.04
CA ILE A 377 0.08 -18.20 -25.03
C ILE A 377 0.38 -18.67 -23.60
N LEU A 378 0.22 -17.80 -22.61
CA LEU A 378 0.46 -18.13 -21.21
C LEU A 378 -0.60 -19.07 -20.64
N GLY A 379 -1.84 -19.00 -21.14
CA GLY A 379 -2.91 -19.95 -20.84
C GLY A 379 -2.67 -21.29 -21.53
N ASP A 380 -3.01 -21.38 -22.81
CA ASP A 380 -3.06 -22.65 -23.55
C ASP A 380 -1.98 -22.78 -24.66
N GLY A 381 -1.04 -21.84 -24.72
CA GLY A 381 0.06 -21.90 -25.69
C GLY A 381 1.09 -22.97 -25.37
N THR A 382 1.50 -23.71 -26.41
CA THR A 382 2.67 -24.60 -26.38
C THR A 382 3.85 -23.93 -27.07
N ILE A 383 4.91 -23.66 -26.31
CA ILE A 383 6.18 -23.16 -26.83
C ILE A 383 7.07 -24.36 -27.13
N SER A 384 7.56 -24.48 -28.38
CA SER A 384 8.40 -25.60 -28.80
C SER A 384 9.79 -25.13 -29.24
N GLU A 385 10.82 -25.56 -28.50
CA GLU A 385 12.22 -25.29 -28.85
C GLU A 385 12.61 -25.90 -30.20
N LYS A 386 12.30 -27.19 -30.40
CA LYS A 386 12.66 -27.94 -31.61
C LYS A 386 12.05 -27.31 -32.86
N ARG A 387 10.81 -26.84 -32.74
CA ARG A 387 10.06 -26.22 -33.84
C ARG A 387 10.28 -24.72 -33.95
N ARG A 388 10.99 -24.08 -33.00
CA ARG A 388 11.20 -22.61 -32.96
C ARG A 388 9.90 -21.82 -33.12
N GLY A 389 8.83 -22.30 -32.50
CA GLY A 389 7.49 -21.77 -32.74
C GLY A 389 6.54 -21.96 -31.57
N VAL A 390 5.45 -21.23 -31.64
CA VAL A 390 4.33 -21.29 -30.71
C VAL A 390 3.17 -21.97 -31.40
N ILE A 391 2.53 -22.90 -30.68
CA ILE A 391 1.33 -23.60 -31.12
C ILE A 391 0.20 -23.20 -30.19
N ILE A 392 -0.87 -22.66 -30.77
CA ILE A 392 -2.14 -22.35 -30.10
C ILE A 392 -3.16 -23.37 -30.58
N ALA A 393 -3.90 -23.98 -29.67
CA ALA A 393 -4.94 -24.95 -29.98
C ALA A 393 -6.30 -24.45 -29.45
N ASP A 394 -7.29 -24.31 -30.32
CA ASP A 394 -8.64 -23.91 -29.89
C ASP A 394 -9.71 -24.68 -30.67
N LYS A 395 -10.87 -24.93 -30.07
CA LYS A 395 -12.02 -25.50 -30.78
C LYS A 395 -12.76 -24.45 -31.61
N ASN A 396 -12.68 -23.19 -31.21
CA ASN A 396 -13.34 -22.08 -31.86
C ASN A 396 -12.45 -21.46 -32.94
N LEU A 397 -12.82 -21.68 -34.21
CA LEU A 397 -12.11 -21.13 -35.37
C LEU A 397 -12.08 -19.58 -35.36
N SER A 398 -13.09 -18.92 -34.78
CA SER A 398 -13.13 -17.46 -34.69
C SER A 398 -11.98 -16.92 -33.81
N PHE A 399 -11.73 -17.54 -32.64
CA PHE A 399 -10.60 -17.19 -31.79
C PHE A 399 -9.27 -17.45 -32.49
N VAL A 400 -9.13 -18.59 -33.16
CA VAL A 400 -7.92 -18.91 -33.94
C VAL A 400 -7.65 -17.86 -35.02
N ASN A 401 -8.68 -17.42 -35.74
CA ASN A 401 -8.56 -16.36 -36.74
C ASN A 401 -8.22 -15.00 -36.13
N HIS A 402 -8.78 -14.67 -34.97
CA HIS A 402 -8.44 -13.45 -34.22
C HIS A 402 -6.94 -13.39 -33.89
N TYR A 403 -6.38 -14.46 -33.32
CA TYR A 403 -4.95 -14.52 -33.01
C TYR A 403 -4.06 -14.59 -34.26
N LYS A 404 -4.52 -15.22 -35.34
CA LYS A 404 -3.84 -15.15 -36.65
C LYS A 404 -3.71 -13.69 -37.11
N ASN A 405 -4.79 -12.91 -37.04
CA ASN A 405 -4.78 -11.51 -37.46
C ASN A 405 -3.81 -10.68 -36.63
N ILE A 406 -3.75 -10.89 -35.31
CA ILE A 406 -2.78 -10.24 -34.42
C ILE A 406 -1.34 -10.61 -34.82
N ILE A 407 -1.06 -11.88 -35.14
CA ILE A 407 0.29 -12.30 -35.56
C ILE A 407 0.68 -11.63 -36.88
N VAL A 408 -0.25 -11.56 -37.83
CA VAL A 408 -0.02 -10.93 -39.13
C VAL A 408 0.22 -9.43 -38.98
N SER A 409 -0.55 -8.73 -38.15
CA SER A 409 -0.39 -7.28 -37.93
C SER A 409 0.90 -6.93 -37.19
N GLU A 410 1.22 -7.66 -36.12
CA GLU A 410 2.36 -7.33 -35.25
C GLU A 410 3.70 -7.83 -35.79
N TYR A 411 3.72 -9.00 -36.45
CA TYR A 411 4.96 -9.66 -36.85
C TYR A 411 5.15 -9.77 -38.36
N LYS A 412 4.18 -9.30 -39.16
CA LYS A 412 4.18 -9.41 -40.64
C LYS A 412 4.48 -10.83 -41.12
N HIS A 413 4.02 -11.81 -40.36
CA HIS A 413 4.27 -13.23 -40.60
C HIS A 413 2.95 -13.96 -40.74
N GLN A 414 2.85 -14.91 -41.66
CA GLN A 414 1.63 -15.68 -41.91
C GLN A 414 1.67 -17.01 -41.15
N PRO A 415 0.96 -17.16 -40.03
CA PRO A 415 0.89 -18.43 -39.32
C PRO A 415 -0.02 -19.43 -40.06
N THR A 416 0.24 -20.73 -39.89
CA THR A 416 -0.53 -21.81 -40.52
C THR A 416 -1.63 -22.30 -39.57
N ILE A 417 -2.85 -22.49 -40.07
CA ILE A 417 -3.94 -23.12 -39.32
C ILE A 417 -4.13 -24.56 -39.83
N ILE A 418 -4.15 -25.54 -38.93
CA ILE A 418 -4.37 -26.96 -39.23
C ILE A 418 -5.56 -27.46 -38.43
N LYS A 419 -6.59 -28.00 -39.11
CA LYS A 419 -7.73 -28.65 -38.44
C LYS A 419 -7.33 -30.08 -38.03
N LYS A 420 -7.46 -30.38 -36.74
CA LYS A 420 -7.31 -31.73 -36.17
C LYS A 420 -8.68 -32.37 -35.99
N ASN A 421 -9.06 -33.23 -36.93
CA ASN A 421 -10.36 -33.92 -36.93
C ASN A 421 -10.54 -34.84 -35.71
N SER A 422 -9.47 -35.44 -35.19
CA SER A 422 -9.54 -36.39 -34.07
C SER A 422 -9.97 -35.77 -32.73
N VAL A 423 -9.75 -34.47 -32.53
CA VAL A 423 -10.09 -33.75 -31.28
C VAL A 423 -11.03 -32.57 -31.55
N ASN A 424 -11.50 -32.43 -32.80
CA ASN A 424 -12.27 -31.31 -33.31
C ASN A 424 -11.71 -29.94 -32.86
N SER A 425 -10.42 -29.72 -33.12
CA SER A 425 -9.71 -28.48 -32.77
C SER A 425 -8.89 -27.93 -33.93
N TYR A 426 -8.54 -26.66 -33.86
CA TYR A 426 -7.73 -25.95 -34.82
C TYR A 426 -6.40 -25.58 -34.18
N LEU A 427 -5.30 -25.90 -34.86
CA LEU A 427 -3.95 -25.57 -34.44
C LEU A 427 -3.42 -24.39 -35.23
N LEU A 428 -3.08 -23.30 -34.56
CA LEU A 428 -2.36 -22.17 -35.12
C LEU A 428 -0.87 -22.32 -34.81
N ASN A 429 -0.08 -22.60 -35.84
CA ASN A 429 1.37 -22.67 -35.71
C ASN A 429 2.00 -21.35 -36.15
N PHE A 430 2.77 -20.74 -35.25
CA PHE A 430 3.54 -19.54 -35.49
C PHE A 430 5.03 -19.83 -35.32
N TYR A 431 5.74 -19.93 -36.44
CA TYR A 431 7.16 -20.26 -36.49
C TYR A 431 8.01 -18.98 -36.52
N SER A 432 8.55 -18.57 -35.37
CA SER A 432 9.36 -17.36 -35.27
C SER A 432 10.43 -17.46 -34.19
N LYS A 433 11.69 -17.60 -34.62
CA LYS A 433 12.86 -17.65 -33.72
C LYS A 433 12.99 -16.36 -32.90
N SER A 434 12.73 -15.20 -33.51
CA SER A 434 12.80 -13.91 -32.84
C SER A 434 11.71 -13.75 -31.78
N PHE A 435 10.50 -14.25 -32.05
CA PHE A 435 9.41 -14.23 -31.08
C PHE A 435 9.68 -15.16 -29.90
N ILE A 436 10.18 -16.37 -30.12
CA ILE A 436 10.59 -17.28 -29.04
C ILE A 436 11.67 -16.66 -28.16
N ALA A 437 12.70 -16.04 -28.76
CA ALA A 437 13.74 -15.34 -28.01
C ALA A 437 13.14 -14.19 -27.18
N TYR A 438 12.17 -13.46 -27.73
CA TYR A 438 11.44 -12.43 -27.00
C TYR A 438 10.63 -12.99 -25.82
N LEU A 439 9.84 -14.06 -26.01
CA LEU A 439 9.07 -14.69 -24.94
C LEU A 439 9.97 -15.12 -23.77
N ARG A 440 11.16 -15.65 -24.06
CA ARG A 440 12.16 -16.00 -23.04
C ARG A 440 12.71 -14.78 -22.33
N LYS A 441 13.04 -13.71 -23.07
CA LYS A 441 13.54 -12.46 -22.51
C LYS A 441 12.55 -11.86 -21.51
N ILE A 442 11.26 -11.98 -21.76
CA ILE A 442 10.21 -11.48 -20.85
C ILE A 442 9.81 -12.48 -19.76
N GLY A 443 10.45 -13.65 -19.71
CA GLY A 443 10.30 -14.63 -18.63
C GLY A 443 9.18 -15.67 -18.82
N ILE A 444 8.68 -15.85 -20.04
CA ILE A 444 7.69 -16.91 -20.33
C ILE A 444 8.43 -18.22 -20.55
N THR A 445 8.09 -19.21 -19.72
CA THR A 445 8.72 -20.53 -19.67
C THR A 445 7.79 -21.63 -20.16
N GLU A 446 8.36 -22.79 -20.50
CA GLU A 446 7.62 -23.91 -21.09
C GLU A 446 6.85 -24.73 -20.05
N LYS A 447 7.26 -24.73 -18.77
CA LYS A 447 6.67 -25.57 -17.73
C LYS A 447 5.47 -24.91 -17.05
N SER A 448 4.28 -25.47 -17.27
CA SER A 448 2.98 -25.03 -16.73
C SER A 448 2.98 -24.62 -15.24
N PRO A 449 3.53 -25.39 -14.27
CA PRO A 449 3.45 -25.03 -12.85
C PRO A 449 4.30 -23.81 -12.47
N PHE A 450 5.30 -23.46 -13.27
CA PHE A 450 6.24 -22.35 -13.01
C PHE A 450 5.95 -21.11 -13.87
N ARG A 451 4.85 -21.12 -14.64
CA ARG A 451 4.44 -19.94 -15.42
C ARG A 451 4.16 -18.76 -14.50
N ARG A 452 4.53 -17.57 -14.96
CA ARG A 452 4.35 -16.28 -14.27
C ARG A 452 3.97 -15.24 -15.31
N VAL A 453 3.30 -14.19 -14.87
CA VAL A 453 3.09 -13.01 -15.71
C VAL A 453 4.45 -12.31 -15.92
N PRO A 454 4.79 -11.90 -17.14
CA PRO A 454 5.98 -11.08 -17.41
C PRO A 454 6.04 -9.82 -16.54
N LYS A 455 7.17 -9.60 -15.87
CA LYS A 455 7.36 -8.44 -14.97
C LYS A 455 7.14 -7.10 -15.68
N SER A 456 7.47 -7.02 -16.96
CA SER A 456 7.29 -5.83 -17.80
C SER A 456 5.83 -5.44 -18.01
N LEU A 457 4.87 -6.34 -17.78
CA LEU A 457 3.44 -6.04 -17.90
C LEU A 457 2.93 -5.17 -16.75
N PHE A 458 3.46 -5.36 -15.53
CA PHE A 458 3.00 -4.63 -14.35
C PHE A 458 3.30 -3.12 -14.40
N SER A 459 4.18 -2.69 -15.30
CA SER A 459 4.47 -1.27 -15.56
C SER A 459 3.71 -0.69 -16.76
N GLN A 460 2.87 -1.49 -17.44
CA GLN A 460 2.10 -1.02 -18.60
C GLN A 460 0.84 -0.25 -18.18
N ASN A 461 0.27 0.48 -19.13
CA ASN A 461 -1.00 1.17 -18.91
C ASN A 461 -2.17 0.16 -18.73
N LYS A 462 -3.28 0.63 -18.15
CA LYS A 462 -4.46 -0.21 -17.86
C LYS A 462 -5.03 -0.91 -19.10
N ALA A 463 -4.99 -0.27 -20.27
CA ALA A 463 -5.54 -0.87 -21.49
C ALA A 463 -4.67 -2.04 -21.98
N THR A 464 -3.35 -1.94 -21.87
CA THR A 464 -2.43 -3.05 -22.16
C THR A 464 -2.64 -4.22 -21.19
N ILE A 465 -2.80 -3.93 -19.90
CA ILE A 465 -3.11 -4.94 -18.88
C ILE A 465 -4.44 -5.65 -19.21
N ALA A 466 -5.48 -4.89 -19.58
CA ALA A 466 -6.77 -5.45 -19.95
C ALA A 466 -6.68 -6.38 -21.17
N HIS A 467 -5.90 -6.02 -22.20
CA HIS A 467 -5.70 -6.88 -23.37
C HIS A 467 -4.99 -8.19 -23.03
N PHE A 468 -4.00 -8.16 -22.14
CA PHE A 468 -3.34 -9.37 -21.67
C PHE A 468 -4.32 -10.28 -20.90
N ILE A 469 -5.11 -9.72 -19.98
CA ILE A 469 -6.11 -10.49 -19.23
C ILE A 469 -7.16 -11.08 -20.17
N ALA A 470 -7.63 -10.30 -21.16
CA ALA A 470 -8.54 -10.79 -22.17
C ALA A 470 -7.94 -11.98 -22.93
N GLY A 471 -6.67 -11.90 -23.31
CA GLY A 471 -6.00 -13.02 -23.98
C GLY A 471 -5.87 -14.26 -23.10
N TYR A 472 -5.56 -14.08 -21.81
CA TYR A 472 -5.51 -15.19 -20.86
C TYR A 472 -6.90 -15.80 -20.63
N TYR A 473 -7.94 -14.97 -20.61
CA TYR A 473 -9.34 -15.40 -20.51
C TYR A 473 -9.79 -16.17 -21.75
N ASP A 474 -9.42 -15.72 -22.95
CA ASP A 474 -9.73 -16.42 -24.20
C ASP A 474 -9.17 -17.87 -24.19
N ALA A 475 -8.08 -18.13 -23.43
CA ALA A 475 -7.47 -19.45 -23.29
C ALA A 475 -7.99 -20.29 -22.11
N GLU A 476 -8.09 -19.72 -20.92
CA GLU A 476 -8.36 -20.44 -19.64
C GLU A 476 -9.69 -20.04 -18.98
N GLY A 477 -10.43 -19.15 -19.62
CA GLY A 477 -11.67 -18.58 -19.12
C GLY A 477 -12.84 -19.56 -19.17
N ASN A 478 -13.74 -19.42 -18.21
CA ASN A 478 -15.03 -20.10 -18.23
C ASN A 478 -16.13 -19.13 -17.81
N GLU A 479 -17.24 -19.15 -18.57
CA GLU A 479 -18.47 -18.42 -18.27
C GLU A 479 -19.46 -19.36 -17.57
N GLY A 480 -19.54 -19.24 -16.25
CA GLY A 480 -20.61 -19.83 -15.44
C GLY A 480 -21.37 -18.71 -14.69
N SER A 481 -21.77 -18.97 -13.45
CA SER A 481 -22.34 -17.93 -12.57
C SER A 481 -21.37 -16.80 -12.21
N SER A 482 -20.07 -16.97 -12.48
CA SER A 482 -19.04 -15.94 -12.36
C SER A 482 -17.87 -16.23 -13.32
N VAL A 483 -17.14 -15.18 -13.68
CA VAL A 483 -15.92 -15.24 -14.50
C VAL A 483 -14.81 -15.94 -13.71
N LYS A 484 -14.30 -17.05 -14.24
CA LYS A 484 -13.27 -17.87 -13.58
C LYS A 484 -12.10 -18.15 -14.51
N PHE A 485 -10.91 -18.25 -13.90
CA PHE A 485 -9.68 -18.71 -14.55
C PHE A 485 -9.23 -20.01 -13.89
N PHE A 486 -8.62 -20.88 -14.67
CA PHE A 486 -7.96 -22.07 -14.15
C PHE A 486 -6.45 -22.00 -14.43
N SER A 487 -5.66 -22.62 -13.53
CA SER A 487 -4.24 -22.85 -13.76
C SER A 487 -3.73 -23.87 -12.75
N THR A 488 -2.72 -24.64 -13.16
CA THR A 488 -1.92 -25.47 -12.23
C THR A 488 -0.89 -24.63 -11.47
N SER A 489 -0.55 -23.43 -11.96
CA SER A 489 0.37 -22.52 -11.29
C SER A 489 -0.36 -21.58 -10.34
N LYS A 490 -0.23 -21.83 -9.03
CA LYS A 490 -0.72 -20.92 -7.99
C LYS A 490 -0.10 -19.52 -8.11
N MET A 491 1.15 -19.44 -8.56
CA MET A 491 1.86 -18.15 -8.70
C MET A 491 1.37 -17.36 -9.90
N LEU A 492 1.04 -18.01 -11.02
CA LEU A 492 0.38 -17.35 -12.15
C LEU A 492 -0.97 -16.76 -11.75
N LEU A 493 -1.80 -17.52 -11.03
CA LEU A 493 -3.11 -17.04 -10.58
C LEU A 493 -2.99 -15.84 -9.62
N LYS A 494 -1.99 -15.83 -8.74
CA LYS A 494 -1.66 -14.65 -7.91
C LYS A 494 -1.29 -13.44 -8.76
N ASP A 495 -0.47 -13.62 -9.79
CA ASP A 495 -0.11 -12.54 -10.69
C ASP A 495 -1.34 -11.98 -11.45
N ILE A 496 -2.24 -12.87 -11.93
CA ILE A 496 -3.50 -12.48 -12.59
C ILE A 496 -4.41 -11.71 -11.62
N GLN A 497 -4.56 -12.19 -10.39
CA GLN A 497 -5.30 -11.50 -9.33
C GLN A 497 -4.76 -10.07 -9.12
N MET A 498 -3.44 -9.89 -9.13
CA MET A 498 -2.80 -8.57 -9.02
C MET A 498 -3.09 -7.65 -10.21
N LEU A 499 -3.12 -8.19 -11.43
CA LEU A 499 -3.50 -7.42 -12.61
C LEU A 499 -4.98 -6.99 -12.56
N LEU A 500 -5.89 -7.88 -12.13
CA LEU A 500 -7.31 -7.57 -11.95
C LEU A 500 -7.52 -6.47 -10.91
N LEU A 501 -6.80 -6.52 -9.78
CA LEU A 501 -6.81 -5.46 -8.76
C LEU A 501 -6.32 -4.12 -9.32
N THR A 502 -5.35 -4.12 -10.23
CA THR A 502 -4.87 -2.90 -10.91
C THR A 502 -5.96 -2.27 -11.78
N LEU A 503 -6.88 -3.08 -12.30
CA LEU A 503 -8.07 -2.65 -13.03
C LEU A 503 -9.25 -2.29 -12.09
N GLY A 504 -9.11 -2.53 -10.78
CA GLY A 504 -10.18 -2.31 -9.79
C GLY A 504 -11.19 -3.46 -9.71
N ILE A 505 -10.85 -4.63 -10.25
CA ILE A 505 -11.68 -5.84 -10.24
C ILE A 505 -11.22 -6.71 -9.07
N ASP A 506 -12.17 -7.04 -8.19
CA ASP A 506 -11.91 -7.97 -7.09
C ASP A 506 -11.95 -9.41 -7.60
N SER A 507 -11.03 -10.24 -7.13
CA SER A 507 -10.94 -11.64 -7.54
C SER A 507 -10.36 -12.50 -6.42
N HIS A 508 -10.89 -13.72 -6.29
CA HIS A 508 -10.55 -14.65 -5.22
C HIS A 508 -9.95 -15.94 -5.78
N LEU A 509 -8.96 -16.49 -5.08
CA LEU A 509 -8.34 -17.76 -5.43
C LEU A 509 -8.92 -18.89 -4.58
N TYR A 510 -9.37 -19.95 -5.23
CA TYR A 510 -9.89 -21.15 -4.57
C TYR A 510 -9.11 -22.38 -5.02
N THR A 511 -8.76 -23.26 -4.08
CA THR A 511 -8.22 -24.59 -4.40
C THR A 511 -9.37 -25.55 -4.66
N ARG A 512 -9.30 -26.32 -5.76
CA ARG A 512 -10.28 -27.34 -6.10
C ARG A 512 -9.64 -28.72 -6.04
N SER A 513 -10.15 -29.59 -5.19
CA SER A 513 -9.81 -31.02 -5.23
C SER A 513 -10.58 -31.68 -6.38
N ARG A 514 -9.89 -32.05 -7.45
CA ARG A 514 -10.49 -32.79 -8.57
C ARG A 514 -10.17 -34.28 -8.40
N ARG A 515 -11.18 -35.13 -8.24
CA ARG A 515 -11.03 -36.57 -8.49
C ARG A 515 -11.08 -36.78 -10.00
N VAL A 516 -9.99 -37.26 -10.59
CA VAL A 516 -9.93 -37.61 -12.01
C VAL A 516 -10.04 -39.12 -12.09
N ARG A 517 -11.04 -39.66 -12.80
CA ARG A 517 -11.05 -41.09 -13.13
C ARG A 517 -10.01 -41.31 -14.23
N LEU A 518 -8.94 -42.03 -13.92
CA LEU A 518 -8.01 -42.50 -14.93
C LEU A 518 -8.67 -43.62 -15.75
N PRO A 519 -8.21 -43.89 -16.99
CA PRO A 519 -8.76 -44.96 -17.84
C PRO A 519 -8.76 -46.37 -17.20
N GLY A 520 -7.99 -46.59 -16.12
CA GLY A 520 -7.89 -47.86 -15.39
C GLY A 520 -8.62 -47.94 -14.05
N GLY A 521 -9.49 -46.98 -13.70
CA GLY A 521 -10.08 -46.89 -12.35
C GLY A 521 -9.32 -45.91 -11.45
N LYS A 522 -9.93 -45.59 -10.29
CA LYS A 522 -9.73 -44.38 -9.46
C LYS A 522 -8.34 -43.75 -9.48
#